data_AF-A0A2W5V347-F1
#
_entry.id   AF-A0A2W5V347-F1
#
_cell.length_a   1.000
_cell.length_b   1.000
_cell.length_c   1.000
_cell.angle_alpha   90.00
_cell.angle_beta   90.00
_cell.angle_gamma   90.00
#
_symmetry.space_group_name_H-M   'P 1'
#
loop_
_entity.id
_entity.type
_entity.pdbx_description
1 polymer ?
#
loop_
_entity_poly.entity_id
_entity_poly.type
_entity_poly.pdbx_seq_one_letter_code
_entity_poly.pdbx_strand_id
1 'polypeptide(L)'
;MWKNLCVAAVAAGVMGVVGASCSGSTNICVERNIRCTAPLTCDSGDGVCKCGGRGGIVCGEGQVCDPVANTCVSNRCNNVDCSAKPGTSCDVLTGECKCGGTGGSVCEAGTECNPNAKACVPISNCNEVACPLNQQCDAPTGRCLCGTASCAPGESCSVDGTNNKLCKADNCTGVACTGSTSCDPADGICKCNGVVCQSGQACSCPASADGGCMADARVCRVSSLCSGVTCGNGTTCDPSDGQCKCGGPGGPVCASNQICNLGPPPQCEGGQQCSQPDGGAKVCPGGTSCDPEDGQCKCGGRGGTLCAPAGTDDGGVVSPAEICISNPVQQVCRRPCDTRNPECGAGSYCYFDSSAATPAAYCAVPSGMQAAETGCTTPTSCFTTVNNLSSPLHCLNLSLGQTGICKAYCDVAAGMAGCLQDVARSCDQIPGAPAGVGYCRAN
;
A
#
# COMPACT_ATOMS: atom_id res chain seq x y z
N MET A 1 -62.63 55.75 2.79
CA MET A 1 -62.73 57.05 3.51
C MET A 1 -61.31 57.46 3.87
N TRP A 2 -60.70 58.59 3.55
CA TRP A 2 -60.99 59.88 2.89
C TRP A 2 -59.68 60.28 2.16
N LYS A 3 -59.68 60.61 0.86
CA LYS A 3 -59.73 61.95 0.23
C LYS A 3 -58.60 62.95 0.58
N ASN A 4 -57.87 63.33 -0.49
CA ASN A 4 -57.35 64.67 -0.82
C ASN A 4 -56.12 65.17 0.00
N LEU A 5 -55.16 65.96 -0.49
CA LEU A 5 -55.12 66.95 -1.57
C LEU A 5 -53.65 67.25 -1.99
N CYS A 6 -53.42 67.70 -3.23
CA CYS A 6 -52.16 68.23 -3.77
C CYS A 6 -51.78 69.63 -3.22
N VAL A 7 -50.48 70.00 -3.28
CA VAL A 7 -49.90 71.15 -4.06
C VAL A 7 -48.56 71.67 -3.48
N ALA A 8 -47.53 71.62 -4.34
CA ALA A 8 -46.35 72.48 -4.59
C ALA A 8 -45.53 73.16 -3.47
N ALA A 9 -44.18 73.04 -3.51
CA ALA A 9 -43.27 73.96 -4.24
C ALA A 9 -41.81 73.94 -3.68
N VAL A 10 -40.86 73.74 -4.60
CA VAL A 10 -39.50 74.32 -4.74
C VAL A 10 -38.65 74.68 -3.49
N ALA A 11 -37.49 74.02 -3.37
CA ALA A 11 -36.23 74.70 -3.01
C ALA A 11 -35.01 73.86 -3.47
N ALA A 12 -34.18 74.45 -4.33
CA ALA A 12 -32.88 73.92 -4.73
C ALA A 12 -31.86 74.05 -3.58
N GLY A 13 -31.06 73.01 -3.38
CA GLY A 13 -29.97 73.00 -2.39
C GLY A 13 -28.88 72.03 -2.82
N VAL A 14 -27.85 72.58 -3.48
CA VAL A 14 -26.56 71.92 -3.73
C VAL A 14 -25.88 71.70 -2.38
N MET A 15 -25.69 70.46 -1.95
CA MET A 15 -24.69 70.12 -0.93
C MET A 15 -23.94 68.85 -1.30
N GLY A 16 -22.62 68.99 -1.32
CA GLY A 16 -21.66 68.03 -1.84
C GLY A 16 -21.63 66.72 -1.06
N VAL A 17 -21.42 65.65 -1.83
CA VAL A 17 -21.02 64.36 -1.31
C VAL A 17 -19.57 64.49 -0.84
N VAL A 18 -19.37 64.60 0.47
CA VAL A 18 -18.06 64.34 1.08
C VAL A 18 -17.85 62.84 0.98
N GLY A 19 -17.20 62.40 -0.09
CA GLY A 19 -16.60 61.08 -0.14
C GLY A 19 -15.54 61.02 0.94
N ALA A 20 -15.80 60.26 2.01
CA ALA A 20 -14.77 59.83 2.92
C ALA A 20 -13.77 58.98 2.13
N SER A 21 -12.72 59.62 1.61
CA SER A 21 -11.54 58.94 1.13
C SER A 21 -10.93 58.21 2.32
N CYS A 22 -11.16 56.89 2.38
CA CYS A 22 -10.32 56.03 3.19
C CYS A 22 -8.89 56.21 2.67
N SER A 23 -8.06 56.97 3.39
CA SER A 23 -6.62 57.01 3.19
C SER A 23 -6.13 55.57 3.18
N GLY A 24 -5.83 55.06 1.98
CA GLY A 24 -5.20 53.76 1.82
C GLY A 24 -3.93 53.75 2.64
N SER A 25 -3.78 52.78 3.55
CA SER A 25 -2.57 52.64 4.34
C SER A 25 -1.39 52.53 3.38
N THR A 26 -0.51 53.51 3.39
CA THR A 26 0.71 53.51 2.58
C THR A 26 1.58 52.33 2.99
N ASN A 27 2.00 51.53 2.02
CA ASN A 27 2.85 50.37 2.27
C ASN A 27 4.29 50.84 2.46
N ILE A 28 4.73 50.98 3.70
CA ILE A 28 6.04 51.51 4.08
C ILE A 28 7.18 50.71 3.42
N CYS A 29 7.00 49.40 3.21
CA CYS A 29 7.99 48.54 2.56
C CYS A 29 8.25 48.94 1.11
N VAL A 30 7.19 49.34 0.39
CA VAL A 30 7.27 49.75 -1.02
C VAL A 30 7.87 51.15 -1.13
N GLU A 31 7.40 52.08 -0.29
CA GLU A 31 7.86 53.48 -0.30
C GLU A 31 9.35 53.61 0.05
N ARG A 32 9.82 52.79 1.01
CA ARG A 32 11.22 52.80 1.45
C ARG A 32 12.10 51.75 0.76
N ASN A 33 11.56 51.03 -0.24
CA ASN A 33 12.25 49.98 -0.99
C ASN A 33 12.96 48.94 -0.09
N ILE A 34 12.27 48.50 0.97
CA ILE A 34 12.82 47.56 1.95
C ILE A 34 12.73 46.15 1.38
N ARG A 35 13.86 45.47 1.27
CA ARG A 35 13.95 44.07 0.80
C ARG A 35 14.40 43.18 1.95
N CYS A 36 13.55 42.25 2.34
CA CYS A 36 13.87 41.24 3.34
C CYS A 36 14.48 40.01 2.68
N THR A 37 15.53 39.46 3.26
CA THR A 37 16.07 38.17 2.85
C THR A 37 15.09 37.08 3.27
N ALA A 38 14.65 36.26 2.31
CA ALA A 38 13.79 35.12 2.59
C ALA A 38 14.44 34.22 3.67
N PRO A 39 13.67 33.69 4.64
CA PRO A 39 12.19 33.62 4.67
C PRO A 39 11.46 34.79 5.35
N LEU A 40 12.12 35.90 5.67
CA LEU A 40 11.46 37.06 6.31
C LEU A 40 10.64 37.88 5.29
N THR A 41 9.52 38.44 5.75
CA THR A 41 8.64 39.29 4.95
C THR A 41 8.52 40.67 5.59
N CYS A 42 8.55 41.74 4.78
CA CYS A 42 8.43 43.10 5.30
C CYS A 42 6.99 43.38 5.76
N ASP A 43 6.83 43.86 7.00
CA ASP A 43 5.54 44.30 7.53
C ASP A 43 5.20 45.69 6.97
N SER A 44 4.09 45.78 6.22
CA SER A 44 3.67 47.01 5.55
C SER A 44 3.30 48.15 6.50
N GLY A 45 3.07 47.87 7.79
CA GLY A 45 2.71 48.87 8.80
C GLY A 45 3.89 49.59 9.47
N ASP A 46 5.07 48.97 9.54
CA ASP A 46 6.27 49.57 10.18
C ASP A 46 7.56 49.45 9.35
N GLY A 47 7.56 48.69 8.27
CA GLY A 47 8.73 48.48 7.41
C GLY A 47 9.76 47.51 7.98
N VAL A 48 9.46 46.77 9.03
CA VAL A 48 10.40 45.82 9.66
C VAL A 48 10.24 44.43 9.01
N CYS A 49 11.36 43.75 8.77
CA CYS A 49 11.36 42.36 8.30
C CYS A 49 10.97 41.41 9.43
N LYS A 50 9.79 40.78 9.32
CA LYS A 50 9.23 39.89 10.34
C LYS A 50 8.96 38.50 9.77
N CYS A 51 9.00 37.49 10.63
CA CYS A 51 8.57 36.14 10.29
C CYS A 51 7.04 36.11 10.18
N GLY A 52 6.52 35.68 9.02
CA GLY A 52 5.06 35.67 8.74
C GLY A 52 4.46 36.97 8.20
N GLY A 53 5.25 38.03 8.01
CA GLY A 53 4.78 39.30 7.43
C GLY A 53 4.02 40.19 8.42
N ARG A 54 2.89 40.76 7.99
CA ARG A 54 2.15 41.78 8.75
C ARG A 54 1.63 41.23 10.07
N GLY A 55 2.05 41.80 11.19
CA GLY A 55 1.73 41.30 12.53
C GLY A 55 2.58 40.12 13.00
N GLY A 56 3.61 39.75 12.23
CA GLY A 56 4.58 38.72 12.59
C GLY A 56 5.55 39.14 13.70
N ILE A 57 6.55 38.31 13.99
CA ILE A 57 7.57 38.56 15.02
C ILE A 57 8.96 38.76 14.40
N VAL A 58 9.81 39.57 15.05
CA VAL A 58 11.24 39.67 14.70
C VAL A 58 11.99 38.57 15.43
N CYS A 59 12.74 37.74 14.69
CA CYS A 59 13.51 36.66 15.29
C CYS A 59 14.71 37.19 16.07
N GLY A 60 14.92 36.66 17.27
CA GLY A 60 16.07 37.00 18.11
C GLY A 60 17.36 36.35 17.61
N GLU A 61 18.49 36.72 18.23
CA GLU A 61 19.80 36.17 17.88
C GLU A 61 19.87 34.65 18.07
N GLY A 62 20.24 33.92 17.01
CA GLY A 62 20.24 32.45 16.99
C GLY A 62 18.87 31.82 16.73
N GLN A 63 17.93 32.57 16.15
CA GLN A 63 16.67 32.04 15.64
C GLN A 63 16.54 32.29 14.13
N VAL A 64 15.94 31.34 13.42
CA VAL A 64 15.61 31.41 12.01
C VAL A 64 14.08 31.35 11.88
N CYS A 65 13.52 32.07 10.92
CA CYS A 65 12.09 32.03 10.67
C CYS A 65 11.72 30.72 9.95
N ASP A 66 10.79 29.96 10.52
CA ASP A 66 10.14 28.83 9.86
C ASP A 66 9.03 29.38 8.93
N PRO A 67 9.18 29.25 7.60
CA PRO A 67 8.21 29.81 6.65
C PRO A 67 6.88 29.05 6.62
N VAL A 68 6.82 27.83 7.16
CA VAL A 68 5.58 27.03 7.23
C VAL A 68 4.80 27.38 8.50
N ALA A 69 5.49 27.48 9.62
CA ALA A 69 4.87 27.79 10.92
C ALA A 69 4.69 29.30 11.16
N ASN A 70 5.38 30.17 10.39
CA ASN A 70 5.45 31.62 10.60
C ASN A 70 5.95 32.01 12.02
N THR A 71 6.83 31.19 12.59
CA THR A 71 7.41 31.39 13.93
C THR A 71 8.93 31.32 13.89
N CYS A 72 9.59 31.99 14.83
CA CYS A 72 11.04 31.92 14.98
C CYS A 72 11.45 30.66 15.72
N VAL A 73 12.24 29.80 15.07
CA VAL A 73 12.78 28.56 15.62
C VAL A 73 14.27 28.73 15.90
N SER A 74 14.77 28.19 17.01
CA SER A 74 16.20 28.28 17.34
C SER A 74 17.04 27.49 16.34
N ASN A 75 18.13 28.09 15.83
CA ASN A 75 19.13 27.38 15.03
C ASN A 75 20.36 26.97 15.86
N ARG A 76 20.37 27.25 17.17
CA ARG A 76 21.51 26.99 18.06
C ARG A 76 21.83 25.50 18.20
N CYS A 77 20.87 24.64 17.91
CA CYS A 77 21.04 23.19 17.93
C CYS A 77 21.33 22.58 16.56
N ASN A 78 21.43 23.39 15.50
CA ASN A 78 21.83 22.89 14.19
C ASN A 78 23.30 22.47 14.25
N ASN A 79 23.57 21.20 13.94
CA ASN A 79 24.89 20.56 13.99
C ASN A 79 25.47 20.37 15.41
N VAL A 80 24.66 20.45 16.46
CA VAL A 80 25.09 20.09 17.82
C VAL A 80 24.84 18.60 18.04
N ASP A 81 25.92 17.81 18.14
CA ASP A 81 25.85 16.38 18.45
C ASP A 81 25.95 16.14 19.96
N CYS A 82 24.84 15.74 20.57
CA CYS A 82 24.74 15.39 22.00
C CYS A 82 24.85 13.88 22.27
N SER A 83 25.17 13.05 21.26
CA SER A 83 25.23 11.59 21.40
C SER A 83 26.35 11.10 22.34
N ALA A 84 27.33 11.95 22.62
CA ALA A 84 28.46 11.63 23.51
C ALA A 84 28.03 11.32 24.96
N LYS A 85 26.86 11.79 25.41
CA LYS A 85 26.30 11.50 26.74
C LYS A 85 24.84 11.02 26.62
N PRO A 86 24.54 9.76 26.96
CA PRO A 86 23.18 9.23 26.93
C PRO A 86 22.20 10.11 27.71
N GLY A 87 21.00 10.31 27.17
CA GLY A 87 19.94 11.11 27.79
C GLY A 87 20.11 12.63 27.66
N THR A 88 21.20 13.13 27.08
CA THR A 88 21.37 14.56 26.81
C THR A 88 20.78 14.97 25.46
N SER A 89 20.23 16.17 25.39
CA SER A 89 19.79 16.79 24.13
C SER A 89 20.13 18.28 24.14
N CYS A 90 20.16 18.89 22.97
CA CYS A 90 20.56 20.28 22.85
C CYS A 90 19.49 21.20 23.46
N ASP A 91 19.92 22.09 24.35
CA ASP A 91 19.09 23.17 24.89
C ASP A 91 18.90 24.23 23.80
N VAL A 92 17.66 24.39 23.32
CA VAL A 92 17.36 25.33 22.22
C VAL A 92 17.63 26.78 22.58
N LEU A 93 17.76 27.12 23.86
CA LEU A 93 18.08 28.47 24.33
C LEU A 93 19.59 28.70 24.37
N THR A 94 20.41 27.73 24.79
CA THR A 94 21.87 27.92 24.95
C THR A 94 22.72 27.28 23.86
N GLY A 95 22.21 26.31 23.11
CA GLY A 95 22.99 25.53 22.14
C GLY A 95 23.87 24.45 22.77
N GLU A 96 23.77 24.23 24.09
CA GLU A 96 24.58 23.25 24.82
C GLU A 96 23.82 21.94 25.02
N CYS A 97 24.54 20.82 25.09
CA CYS A 97 23.97 19.53 25.44
C CYS A 97 23.67 19.46 26.93
N LYS A 98 22.38 19.44 27.29
CA LYS A 98 21.90 19.35 28.68
C LYS A 98 21.05 18.11 28.88
N CYS A 99 20.95 17.66 30.13
CA CYS A 99 20.16 16.49 30.48
C CYS A 99 18.67 16.71 30.19
N GLY A 100 18.10 15.96 29.23
CA GLY A 100 16.72 16.15 28.79
C GLY A 100 16.43 17.48 28.05
N GLY A 101 17.46 18.17 27.57
CA GLY A 101 17.35 19.34 26.68
C GLY A 101 17.03 20.64 27.41
N THR A 102 16.17 21.46 26.80
CA THR A 102 15.80 22.78 27.31
C THR A 102 15.26 22.70 28.74
N GLY A 103 15.89 23.45 29.65
CA GLY A 103 15.57 23.45 31.09
C GLY A 103 16.31 22.39 31.92
N GLY A 104 17.15 21.57 31.31
CA GLY A 104 18.05 20.64 31.99
C GLY A 104 19.36 21.27 32.47
N SER A 105 20.21 20.48 33.10
CA SER A 105 21.57 20.86 33.54
C SER A 105 22.65 20.12 32.74
N VAL A 106 23.85 20.72 32.63
CA VAL A 106 25.03 20.06 32.04
C VAL A 106 25.62 19.10 33.07
N CYS A 107 25.74 17.82 32.74
CA CYS A 107 26.24 16.82 33.69
C CYS A 107 27.76 16.84 33.81
N GLU A 108 28.24 17.00 35.05
CA GLU A 108 29.65 16.92 35.42
C GLU A 108 30.16 15.46 35.39
N ALA A 109 31.48 15.29 35.41
CA ALA A 109 32.09 13.96 35.48
C ALA A 109 31.64 13.22 36.76
N GLY A 110 31.28 11.93 36.63
CA GLY A 110 30.76 11.13 37.74
C GLY A 110 29.24 11.22 37.95
N THR A 111 28.51 11.87 37.04
CA THR A 111 27.04 11.91 37.03
C THR A 111 26.48 11.41 35.70
N GLU A 112 25.32 10.75 35.74
CA GLU A 112 24.55 10.32 34.57
C GLU A 112 23.27 11.16 34.44
N CYS A 113 22.81 11.39 33.21
CA CYS A 113 21.57 12.11 32.98
C CYS A 113 20.35 11.21 33.24
N ASN A 114 19.46 11.64 34.13
CA ASN A 114 18.09 11.15 34.18
C ASN A 114 17.19 12.07 33.32
N PRO A 115 16.83 11.68 32.08
CA PRO A 115 16.10 12.55 31.16
C PRO A 115 14.68 12.87 31.64
N ASN A 116 14.06 12.00 32.44
CA ASN A 116 12.73 12.22 33.00
C ASN A 116 12.75 13.29 34.10
N ALA A 117 13.83 13.34 34.89
CA ALA A 117 14.03 14.34 35.94
C ALA A 117 14.72 15.62 35.41
N LYS A 118 15.23 15.61 34.17
CA LYS A 118 16.09 16.67 33.59
C LYS A 118 17.27 17.05 34.50
N ALA A 119 17.76 16.07 35.25
CA ALA A 119 18.76 16.26 36.30
C ALA A 119 19.86 15.21 36.18
N CYS A 120 21.07 15.63 36.53
CA CYS A 120 22.23 14.76 36.60
C CYS A 120 22.26 14.07 37.96
N VAL A 121 22.23 12.75 37.97
CA VAL A 121 22.27 11.93 39.18
C VAL A 121 23.65 11.31 39.33
N PRO A 122 24.16 11.10 40.56
CA PRO A 122 25.40 10.35 40.76
C PRO A 122 25.29 8.98 40.12
N ILE A 123 26.36 8.50 39.48
CA ILE A 123 26.42 7.13 38.94
C ILE A 123 26.27 6.17 40.12
N SER A 124 25.14 5.48 40.22
CA SER A 124 24.83 4.56 41.31
C SER A 124 25.56 3.22 41.14
N ASN A 125 26.06 2.67 42.25
CA ASN A 125 26.74 1.37 42.33
C ASN A 125 25.93 0.24 41.66
N CYS A 126 26.63 -0.76 41.13
CA CYS A 126 26.10 -1.97 40.47
C CYS A 126 25.05 -2.81 41.24
N ASN A 127 24.69 -2.42 42.47
CA ASN A 127 23.65 -3.06 43.26
C ASN A 127 22.23 -2.72 42.77
N GLU A 128 22.06 -1.67 41.95
CA GLU A 128 20.76 -1.26 41.41
C GLU A 128 20.67 -1.33 39.88
N VAL A 129 21.75 -1.75 39.20
CA VAL A 129 21.83 -1.83 37.73
C VAL A 129 21.50 -3.25 37.27
N ALA A 130 20.30 -3.43 36.71
CA ALA A 130 19.90 -4.68 36.06
C ALA A 130 20.51 -4.75 34.66
N CYS A 131 21.65 -5.43 34.52
CA CYS A 131 22.29 -5.60 33.22
C CYS A 131 21.52 -6.55 32.28
N PRO A 132 21.46 -6.26 30.98
CA PRO A 132 20.90 -7.15 29.97
C PRO A 132 21.54 -8.54 29.98
N LEU A 133 20.86 -9.53 29.39
CA LEU A 133 21.28 -10.93 29.37
C LEU A 133 22.77 -11.07 28.98
N ASN A 134 23.52 -11.85 29.78
CA ASN A 134 24.95 -12.11 29.67
C ASN A 134 25.91 -10.92 29.94
N GLN A 135 25.41 -9.72 30.22
CA GLN A 135 26.26 -8.59 30.63
C GLN A 135 26.52 -8.59 32.14
N GLN A 136 27.60 -7.94 32.56
CA GLN A 136 27.98 -7.78 33.96
C GLN A 136 28.25 -6.30 34.24
N CYS A 137 27.72 -5.79 35.35
CA CYS A 137 27.95 -4.41 35.75
C CYS A 137 29.41 -4.24 36.20
N ASP A 138 30.08 -3.27 35.61
CA ASP A 138 31.43 -2.85 35.96
C ASP A 138 31.39 -1.84 37.11
N ALA A 139 31.85 -2.26 38.29
CA ALA A 139 31.75 -1.46 39.51
C ALA A 139 32.38 -0.05 39.44
N PRO A 140 33.54 0.15 38.76
CA PRO A 140 34.12 1.48 38.58
C PRO A 140 33.29 2.43 37.70
N THR A 141 32.60 1.92 36.68
CA THR A 141 31.89 2.76 35.70
C THR A 141 30.37 2.74 35.84
N GLY A 142 29.81 1.78 36.58
CA GLY A 142 28.38 1.52 36.65
C GLY A 142 27.78 0.98 35.35
N ARG A 143 28.59 0.68 34.33
CA ARG A 143 28.14 0.26 33.00
C ARG A 143 28.04 -1.24 32.90
N CYS A 144 27.06 -1.72 32.14
CA CYS A 144 26.97 -3.13 31.79
C CYS A 144 27.96 -3.48 30.66
N LEU A 145 28.89 -4.37 30.96
CA LEU A 145 29.90 -4.86 30.03
C LEU A 145 29.57 -6.28 29.58
N CYS A 146 29.81 -6.55 28.31
CA CYS A 146 29.88 -7.89 27.74
C CYS A 146 31.34 -8.36 27.75
N GLY A 147 31.72 -9.13 28.76
CA GLY A 147 33.14 -9.44 28.99
C GLY A 147 33.86 -8.19 29.48
N THR A 148 34.74 -7.62 28.65
CA THR A 148 35.51 -6.40 28.99
C THR A 148 35.06 -5.16 28.21
N ALA A 149 34.06 -5.26 27.33
CA ALA A 149 33.64 -4.16 26.47
C ALA A 149 32.13 -3.88 26.59
N SER A 150 31.73 -2.63 26.40
CA SER A 150 30.32 -2.26 26.23
C SER A 150 29.92 -2.44 24.76
N CYS A 151 28.82 -3.13 24.50
CA CYS A 151 28.33 -3.32 23.13
C CYS A 151 27.83 -2.01 22.52
N ALA A 152 28.05 -1.82 21.22
CA ALA A 152 27.59 -0.65 20.49
C ALA A 152 26.05 -0.67 20.34
N PRO A 153 25.40 0.45 20.00
CA PRO A 153 23.99 0.46 19.64
C PRO A 153 23.71 -0.55 18.51
N GLY A 154 22.72 -1.42 18.71
CA GLY A 154 22.41 -2.49 17.76
C GLY A 154 23.24 -3.77 17.94
N GLU A 155 23.98 -3.92 19.04
CA GLU A 155 24.68 -5.14 19.42
C GLU A 155 24.19 -5.70 20.77
N SER A 156 24.21 -7.02 20.92
CA SER A 156 23.86 -7.74 22.16
C SER A 156 25.00 -8.65 22.62
N CYS A 157 25.00 -8.96 23.91
CA CYS A 157 26.04 -9.78 24.51
C CYS A 157 25.77 -11.27 24.30
N SER A 158 26.56 -11.90 23.44
CA SER A 158 26.50 -13.33 23.16
C SER A 158 27.64 -14.07 23.86
N VAL A 159 27.37 -15.30 24.28
CA VAL A 159 28.38 -16.22 24.82
C VAL A 159 28.70 -17.24 23.74
N ASP A 160 29.97 -17.38 23.37
CA ASP A 160 30.39 -18.40 22.41
C ASP A 160 30.44 -19.81 23.03
N GLY A 161 30.68 -20.83 22.20
CA GLY A 161 30.81 -22.23 22.66
C GLY A 161 32.00 -22.49 23.60
N THR A 162 32.83 -21.49 23.87
CA THR A 162 33.97 -21.52 24.79
C THR A 162 33.79 -20.61 26.01
N ASN A 163 32.57 -20.12 26.26
CA ASN A 163 32.21 -19.19 27.34
C ASN A 163 32.79 -17.77 27.24
N ASN A 164 33.32 -17.36 26.08
CA ASN A 164 33.72 -15.96 25.89
C ASN A 164 32.50 -15.09 25.57
N LYS A 165 32.43 -13.94 26.23
CA LYS A 165 31.39 -12.94 26.02
C LYS A 165 31.84 -11.97 24.94
N LEU A 166 31.08 -11.89 23.85
CA LEU A 166 31.37 -11.06 22.69
C LEU A 166 30.12 -10.27 22.30
N CYS A 167 30.32 -9.00 21.97
CA CYS A 167 29.27 -8.21 21.35
C CYS A 167 29.06 -8.70 19.92
N LYS A 168 27.81 -9.02 19.57
CA LYS A 168 27.41 -9.38 18.22
C LYS A 168 26.27 -8.47 17.79
N ALA A 169 26.17 -8.22 16.49
CA ALA A 169 25.02 -7.53 15.92
C ALA A 169 23.72 -8.18 16.44
N ASP A 170 22.89 -7.36 17.07
CA ASP A 170 21.57 -7.75 17.55
C ASP A 170 20.55 -7.41 16.48
N ASN A 171 20.32 -8.39 15.61
CA ASN A 171 19.31 -8.30 14.56
C ASN A 171 17.88 -8.19 15.13
N CYS A 172 17.70 -8.33 16.45
CA CYS A 172 16.42 -8.15 17.13
C CYS A 172 16.16 -6.72 17.60
N THR A 173 17.11 -5.79 17.43
CA THR A 173 16.92 -4.38 17.78
C THR A 173 15.78 -3.80 16.93
N GLY A 174 14.65 -3.47 17.56
CA GLY A 174 13.45 -2.97 16.88
C GLY A 174 12.50 -4.06 16.33
N VAL A 175 12.82 -5.34 16.52
CA VAL A 175 11.96 -6.46 16.10
C VAL A 175 10.96 -6.78 17.22
N ALA A 176 9.68 -6.52 16.96
CA ALA A 176 8.59 -6.88 17.86
C ALA A 176 8.02 -8.26 17.48
N CYS A 177 8.40 -9.30 18.24
CA CYS A 177 7.84 -10.63 18.05
C CYS A 177 6.46 -10.76 18.68
N THR A 178 5.53 -11.31 17.89
CA THR A 178 4.12 -11.47 18.25
C THR A 178 3.80 -12.96 18.45
N GLY A 179 2.68 -13.26 19.10
CA GLY A 179 2.20 -14.64 19.20
C GLY A 179 3.13 -15.58 19.97
N SER A 180 3.63 -15.14 21.13
CA SER A 180 4.43 -15.99 22.05
C SER A 180 5.76 -16.51 21.49
N THR A 181 6.26 -15.91 20.40
CA THR A 181 7.57 -16.17 19.81
C THR A 181 8.66 -15.26 20.42
N SER A 182 9.92 -15.62 20.23
CA SER A 182 11.08 -14.84 20.66
C SER A 182 12.00 -14.58 19.48
N CYS A 183 12.54 -13.37 19.37
CA CYS A 183 13.46 -13.03 18.29
C CYS A 183 14.77 -13.80 18.47
N ASP A 184 15.24 -14.44 17.41
CA ASP A 184 16.56 -15.06 17.39
C ASP A 184 17.63 -14.00 17.07
N PRO A 185 18.54 -13.69 18.01
CA PRO A 185 19.55 -12.65 17.80
C PRO A 185 20.52 -12.96 16.66
N ALA A 186 20.62 -14.21 16.21
CA ALA A 186 21.50 -14.59 15.10
C ALA A 186 20.99 -14.08 13.74
N ASP A 187 19.67 -14.09 13.51
CA ASP A 187 19.07 -13.76 12.20
C ASP A 187 17.95 -12.71 12.25
N GLY A 188 17.54 -12.27 13.44
CA GLY A 188 16.47 -11.29 13.63
C GLY A 188 15.07 -11.85 13.40
N ILE A 189 14.92 -13.18 13.27
CA ILE A 189 13.64 -13.82 12.95
C ILE A 189 12.95 -14.26 14.24
N CYS A 190 11.64 -14.01 14.35
CA CYS A 190 10.83 -14.50 15.45
C CYS A 190 10.62 -16.01 15.37
N LYS A 191 11.12 -16.74 16.37
CA LYS A 191 11.07 -18.20 16.46
C LYS A 191 10.30 -18.68 17.68
N CYS A 192 9.64 -19.82 17.54
CA CYS A 192 9.05 -20.59 18.63
C CYS A 192 10.03 -21.70 19.01
N ASN A 193 10.71 -21.55 20.15
CA ASN A 193 11.73 -22.52 20.61
C ASN A 193 12.75 -22.89 19.52
N GLY A 194 13.25 -21.88 18.82
CA GLY A 194 14.26 -22.05 17.77
C GLY A 194 13.73 -22.42 16.38
N VAL A 195 12.42 -22.53 16.19
CA VAL A 195 11.81 -22.85 14.88
C VAL A 195 10.87 -21.74 14.41
N VAL A 196 10.91 -21.39 13.11
CA VAL A 196 9.97 -20.44 12.51
C VAL A 196 8.63 -21.13 12.26
N CYS A 197 7.54 -20.56 12.79
CA CYS A 197 6.19 -21.09 12.54
C CYS A 197 5.75 -20.79 11.11
N GLN A 198 5.16 -21.77 10.44
CA GLN A 198 4.64 -21.57 9.07
C GLN A 198 3.33 -20.75 9.08
N SER A 199 2.91 -20.31 7.90
CA SER A 199 1.67 -19.55 7.69
C SER A 199 0.46 -20.20 8.39
N GLY A 200 -0.26 -19.43 9.21
CA GLY A 200 -1.42 -19.93 9.96
C GLY A 200 -1.08 -20.73 11.23
N GLN A 201 0.19 -20.87 11.58
CA GLN A 201 0.64 -21.48 12.84
C GLN A 201 0.96 -20.41 13.90
N ALA A 202 0.64 -20.70 15.17
CA ALA A 202 1.05 -19.94 16.34
C ALA A 202 1.97 -20.76 17.25
N CYS A 203 2.91 -20.08 17.92
CA CYS A 203 3.66 -20.64 19.02
C CYS A 203 2.73 -20.80 20.24
N SER A 204 2.26 -22.01 20.48
CA SER A 204 1.25 -22.28 21.51
C SER A 204 1.54 -23.58 22.24
N CYS A 205 0.84 -23.79 23.34
CA CYS A 205 0.99 -24.99 24.13
C CYS A 205 0.48 -26.24 23.39
N PRO A 206 1.04 -27.42 23.68
CA PRO A 206 0.51 -28.67 23.15
C PRO A 206 -0.96 -28.84 23.54
N ALA A 207 -1.75 -29.54 22.71
CA ALA A 207 -3.19 -29.78 22.97
C ALA A 207 -3.49 -30.44 24.33
N SER A 208 -2.51 -31.12 24.92
CA SER A 208 -2.65 -31.83 26.19
C SER A 208 -2.37 -30.95 27.42
N ALA A 209 -2.04 -29.67 27.24
CA ALA A 209 -1.72 -28.76 28.34
C ALA A 209 -2.90 -27.83 28.66
N ASP A 210 -3.94 -28.38 29.28
CA ASP A 210 -5.04 -27.60 29.84
C ASP A 210 -4.52 -26.74 31.01
N GLY A 211 -4.48 -25.42 30.81
CA GLY A 211 -3.95 -24.46 31.79
C GLY A 211 -2.65 -23.75 31.39
N GLY A 212 -2.16 -23.99 30.17
CA GLY A 212 -0.94 -23.39 29.67
C GLY A 212 0.30 -24.24 29.91
N CYS A 213 1.44 -23.77 29.42
CA CYS A 213 2.71 -24.49 29.42
C CYS A 213 3.86 -23.50 29.58
N MET A 214 5.00 -24.00 30.04
CA MET A 214 6.24 -23.24 30.08
C MET A 214 6.68 -22.81 28.67
N ALA A 215 7.46 -21.73 28.58
CA ALA A 215 7.84 -21.13 27.30
C ALA A 215 8.58 -22.12 26.37
N ASP A 216 9.44 -22.96 26.95
CA ASP A 216 10.22 -24.02 26.30
C ASP A 216 9.39 -25.22 25.82
N ALA A 217 8.17 -25.41 26.33
CA ALA A 217 7.25 -26.48 25.92
C ALA A 217 6.33 -26.09 24.76
N ARG A 218 6.42 -24.86 24.26
CA ARG A 218 5.59 -24.35 23.15
C ARG A 218 6.04 -24.92 21.81
N VAL A 219 5.07 -25.11 20.91
CA VAL A 219 5.30 -25.62 19.56
C VAL A 219 4.45 -24.84 18.56
N CYS A 220 4.90 -24.79 17.30
CA CYS A 220 4.10 -24.22 16.22
C CYS A 220 2.89 -25.11 15.94
N ARG A 221 1.67 -24.56 16.11
CA ARG A 221 0.41 -25.25 15.83
C ARG A 221 -0.48 -24.40 14.98
N VAL A 222 -1.19 -25.04 14.05
CA VAL A 222 -2.23 -24.38 13.27
C VAL A 222 -3.26 -23.82 14.23
N SER A 223 -3.50 -22.51 14.18
CA SER A 223 -4.53 -21.90 15.00
C SER A 223 -5.90 -22.35 14.50
N SER A 224 -6.79 -22.73 15.41
CA SER A 224 -8.18 -23.04 15.07
C SER A 224 -8.89 -21.84 14.45
N LEU A 225 -8.46 -20.61 14.78
CA LEU A 225 -8.99 -19.37 14.22
C LEU A 225 -8.58 -19.16 12.75
N CYS A 226 -7.46 -19.74 12.32
CA CYS A 226 -6.98 -19.67 10.93
C CYS A 226 -7.33 -20.91 10.11
N SER A 227 -7.95 -21.92 10.72
CA SER A 227 -8.36 -23.15 10.04
C SER A 227 -9.45 -22.82 9.01
N GLY A 228 -9.12 -22.94 7.72
CA GLY A 228 -10.04 -22.62 6.62
C GLY A 228 -10.07 -21.14 6.21
N VAL A 229 -9.22 -20.29 6.80
CA VAL A 229 -9.10 -18.88 6.41
C VAL A 229 -8.12 -18.75 5.24
N THR A 230 -8.63 -18.38 4.06
CA THR A 230 -7.80 -18.08 2.88
C THR A 230 -7.52 -16.58 2.82
N CYS A 231 -6.26 -16.20 3.01
CA CYS A 231 -5.83 -14.81 2.96
C CYS A 231 -5.39 -14.41 1.54
N GLY A 232 -5.96 -13.30 1.04
CA GLY A 232 -5.61 -12.71 -0.26
C GLY A 232 -4.52 -11.63 -0.15
N ASN A 233 -4.10 -11.07 -1.28
CA ASN A 233 -3.27 -9.86 -1.35
C ASN A 233 -1.94 -9.90 -0.58
N GLY A 234 -1.32 -11.08 -0.47
CA GLY A 234 -0.03 -11.26 0.24
C GLY A 234 -0.13 -11.17 1.77
N THR A 235 -1.33 -11.20 2.33
CA THR A 235 -1.55 -11.22 3.78
C THR A 235 -1.48 -12.64 4.35
N THR A 236 -1.28 -12.76 5.66
CA THR A 236 -1.22 -14.04 6.39
C THR A 236 -2.19 -14.01 7.56
N CYS A 237 -2.90 -15.11 7.82
CA CYS A 237 -3.83 -15.18 8.92
C CYS A 237 -3.09 -15.06 10.26
N ASP A 238 -3.48 -14.09 11.07
CA ASP A 238 -2.99 -13.88 12.41
C ASP A 238 -3.67 -14.90 13.33
N PRO A 239 -2.92 -15.84 13.92
CA PRO A 239 -3.46 -16.89 14.74
C PRO A 239 -4.07 -16.40 16.05
N SER A 240 -3.82 -15.14 16.46
CA SER A 240 -4.38 -14.55 17.68
C SER A 240 -5.83 -14.08 17.54
N ASP A 241 -6.25 -13.66 16.34
CA ASP A 241 -7.60 -13.14 16.09
C ASP A 241 -8.29 -13.71 14.83
N GLY A 242 -7.60 -14.54 14.04
CA GLY A 242 -8.10 -15.15 12.82
C GLY A 242 -8.16 -14.20 11.62
N GLN A 243 -7.63 -12.98 11.72
CA GLN A 243 -7.69 -11.98 10.65
C GLN A 243 -6.46 -12.04 9.74
N CYS A 244 -6.66 -11.82 8.44
CA CYS A 244 -5.56 -11.74 7.48
C CYS A 244 -4.81 -10.40 7.60
N LYS A 245 -3.56 -10.45 8.08
CA LYS A 245 -2.71 -9.28 8.33
C LYS A 245 -1.45 -9.28 7.47
N CYS A 246 -0.97 -8.09 7.15
CA CYS A 246 0.24 -7.91 6.35
C CYS A 246 1.49 -8.22 7.16
N GLY A 247 2.37 -9.08 6.65
CA GLY A 247 3.59 -9.48 7.36
C GLY A 247 3.37 -10.48 8.49
N GLY A 248 2.15 -11.02 8.65
CA GLY A 248 1.86 -12.04 9.64
C GLY A 248 1.30 -11.50 10.97
N PRO A 249 1.46 -12.27 12.06
CA PRO A 249 0.81 -11.96 13.32
C PRO A 249 1.20 -10.58 13.85
N GLY A 250 0.23 -9.78 14.27
CA GLY A 250 0.43 -8.40 14.75
C GLY A 250 0.72 -7.33 13.68
N GLY A 251 0.74 -7.70 12.40
CA GLY A 251 0.80 -6.73 11.29
C GLY A 251 -0.50 -5.93 11.09
N PRO A 252 -0.55 -4.93 10.20
CA PRO A 252 -1.80 -4.24 9.91
C PRO A 252 -2.77 -5.11 9.09
N VAL A 253 -4.08 -4.96 9.31
CA VAL A 253 -5.11 -5.55 8.45
C VAL A 253 -5.24 -4.68 7.20
N CYS A 254 -4.97 -5.23 6.02
CA CYS A 254 -5.13 -4.49 4.78
C CYS A 254 -6.61 -4.43 4.38
N ALA A 255 -7.06 -3.27 3.92
CA ALA A 255 -8.35 -3.18 3.25
C ALA A 255 -8.37 -4.07 2.00
N SER A 256 -9.56 -4.49 1.54
CA SER A 256 -9.70 -5.44 0.43
C SER A 256 -9.06 -4.98 -0.89
N ASN A 257 -8.80 -3.68 -1.02
CA ASN A 257 -8.17 -3.02 -2.15
C ASN A 257 -6.69 -2.67 -1.92
N GLN A 258 -6.14 -3.00 -0.75
CA GLN A 258 -4.73 -2.80 -0.41
C GLN A 258 -3.96 -4.11 -0.52
N ILE A 259 -2.69 -4.00 -0.87
CA ILE A 259 -1.76 -5.13 -0.97
C ILE A 259 -0.75 -5.03 0.16
N CYS A 260 -0.39 -6.18 0.72
CA CYS A 260 0.70 -6.24 1.69
C CYS A 260 2.06 -6.09 1.01
N ASN A 261 2.80 -5.04 1.36
CA ASN A 261 4.23 -4.94 1.11
C ASN A 261 4.99 -5.47 2.34
N LEU A 262 5.81 -6.49 2.13
CA LEU A 262 6.62 -7.14 3.18
C LEU A 262 7.94 -6.41 3.48
N GLY A 263 8.10 -5.18 3.00
CA GLY A 263 9.22 -4.32 3.41
C GLY A 263 9.32 -4.21 4.94
N PRO A 264 10.49 -3.90 5.52
CA PRO A 264 10.61 -3.65 6.96
C PRO A 264 10.30 -2.16 7.26
N PRO A 265 9.18 -1.81 7.94
CA PRO A 265 8.14 -2.67 8.49
C PRO A 265 7.02 -3.01 7.49
N PRO A 266 6.28 -4.14 7.65
CA PRO A 266 5.22 -4.53 6.73
C PRO A 266 4.13 -3.47 6.66
N GLN A 267 3.77 -3.06 5.45
CA GLN A 267 2.82 -1.99 5.21
C GLN A 267 1.76 -2.39 4.19
N CYS A 268 0.52 -1.96 4.43
CA CYS A 268 -0.54 -2.06 3.44
C CYS A 268 -0.40 -0.91 2.46
N GLU A 269 -0.06 -1.22 1.21
CA GLU A 269 0.13 -0.26 0.14
C GLU A 269 -1.04 -0.29 -0.85
N GLY A 270 -1.31 0.87 -1.46
CA GLY A 270 -2.36 1.04 -2.45
C GLY A 270 -3.75 1.29 -1.86
N GLY A 271 -4.78 0.97 -2.64
CA GLY A 271 -6.19 1.02 -2.23
C GLY A 271 -6.91 2.33 -2.50
N GLN A 272 -6.33 3.50 -2.20
CA GLN A 272 -7.01 4.79 -2.44
C GLN A 272 -7.36 4.98 -3.93
N GLN A 273 -6.44 4.65 -4.83
CA GLN A 273 -6.64 4.83 -6.27
C GLN A 273 -7.62 3.81 -6.89
N CYS A 274 -7.84 2.68 -6.20
CA CYS A 274 -8.79 1.63 -6.55
C CYS A 274 -10.04 1.65 -5.66
N SER A 275 -10.23 2.72 -4.88
CA SER A 275 -11.46 3.00 -4.14
C SER A 275 -12.30 4.00 -4.93
N GLN A 276 -13.61 3.82 -4.91
CA GLN A 276 -14.55 4.88 -5.21
C GLN A 276 -14.65 5.84 -4.01
N PRO A 277 -15.12 7.09 -4.20
CA PRO A 277 -15.24 8.08 -3.11
C PRO A 277 -16.13 7.63 -1.93
N ASP A 278 -17.01 6.65 -2.15
CA ASP A 278 -17.87 6.03 -1.15
C ASP A 278 -17.20 4.86 -0.40
N GLY A 279 -15.92 4.57 -0.71
CA GLY A 279 -15.17 3.45 -0.16
C GLY A 279 -15.40 2.12 -0.88
N GLY A 280 -16.22 2.08 -1.94
CA GLY A 280 -16.43 0.89 -2.76
C GLY A 280 -15.21 0.51 -3.59
N ALA A 281 -15.09 -0.75 -3.99
CA ALA A 281 -14.04 -1.18 -4.91
C ALA A 281 -14.29 -0.59 -6.32
N LYS A 282 -13.25 -0.06 -6.97
CA LYS A 282 -13.33 0.43 -8.35
C LYS A 282 -13.67 -0.71 -9.30
N VAL A 283 -14.85 -0.64 -9.91
CA VAL A 283 -15.29 -1.59 -10.94
C VAL A 283 -14.53 -1.29 -12.23
N CYS A 284 -13.78 -2.28 -12.71
CA CYS A 284 -13.00 -2.19 -13.92
C CYS A 284 -13.71 -2.88 -15.10
N PRO A 285 -13.82 -2.23 -16.27
CA PRO A 285 -14.55 -2.78 -17.41
C PRO A 285 -13.79 -3.91 -18.10
N GLY A 286 -14.51 -4.77 -18.82
CA GLY A 286 -13.90 -5.75 -19.73
C GLY A 286 -12.99 -6.77 -19.04
N GLY A 287 -13.31 -7.19 -17.80
CA GLY A 287 -12.53 -8.19 -17.07
C GLY A 287 -11.16 -7.72 -16.56
N THR A 288 -10.86 -6.42 -16.68
CA THR A 288 -9.64 -5.84 -16.10
C THR A 288 -9.73 -5.72 -14.58
N SER A 289 -8.60 -5.57 -13.90
CA SER A 289 -8.52 -5.35 -12.45
C SER A 289 -7.76 -4.06 -12.18
N CYS A 290 -8.16 -3.33 -11.16
CA CYS A 290 -7.50 -2.07 -10.82
C CYS A 290 -6.09 -2.35 -10.30
N ASP A 291 -5.09 -1.72 -10.92
CA ASP A 291 -3.72 -1.73 -10.45
C ASP A 291 -3.61 -0.75 -9.27
N PRO A 292 -3.31 -1.23 -8.05
CA PRO A 292 -3.27 -0.39 -6.86
C PRO A 292 -2.08 0.58 -6.82
N GLU A 293 -1.11 0.49 -7.74
CA GLU A 293 0.03 1.41 -7.82
C GLU A 293 -0.30 2.72 -8.56
N ASP A 294 -1.15 2.67 -9.58
CA ASP A 294 -1.53 3.84 -10.40
C ASP A 294 -3.04 4.07 -10.54
N GLY A 295 -3.87 3.18 -10.00
CA GLY A 295 -5.32 3.24 -10.08
C GLY A 295 -5.90 2.88 -11.44
N GLN A 296 -5.10 2.44 -12.41
CA GLN A 296 -5.59 2.14 -13.75
C GLN A 296 -6.15 0.71 -13.83
N CYS A 297 -7.18 0.51 -14.64
CA CYS A 297 -7.76 -0.81 -14.85
C CYS A 297 -6.92 -1.57 -15.87
N LYS A 298 -6.09 -2.52 -15.41
CA LYS A 298 -5.15 -3.27 -16.24
C LYS A 298 -5.53 -4.74 -16.33
N CYS A 299 -5.18 -5.39 -17.42
CA CYS A 299 -5.35 -6.83 -17.56
C CYS A 299 -4.30 -7.55 -16.70
N GLY A 300 -4.77 -8.30 -15.69
CA GLY A 300 -3.92 -8.94 -14.69
C GLY A 300 -3.75 -8.15 -13.38
N GLY A 301 -4.29 -6.93 -13.27
CA GLY A 301 -4.13 -6.09 -12.08
C GLY A 301 -2.74 -5.47 -11.97
N ARG A 302 -2.08 -5.62 -10.82
CA ARG A 302 -0.77 -4.99 -10.52
C ARG A 302 0.30 -5.40 -11.53
N GLY A 303 0.93 -4.42 -12.16
CA GLY A 303 1.96 -4.67 -13.18
C GLY A 303 1.41 -5.29 -14.47
N GLY A 304 0.08 -5.39 -14.60
CA GLY A 304 -0.59 -5.83 -15.81
C GLY A 304 -0.50 -4.80 -16.93
N THR A 305 -1.11 -5.12 -18.07
CA THR A 305 -1.10 -4.23 -19.25
C THR A 305 -2.42 -3.48 -19.37
N LEU A 306 -2.36 -2.17 -19.64
CA LEU A 306 -3.55 -1.38 -19.97
C LEU A 306 -4.08 -1.82 -21.34
N CYS A 307 -5.33 -2.26 -21.42
CA CYS A 307 -5.93 -2.65 -22.69
C CYS A 307 -6.23 -1.41 -23.55
N ALA A 308 -6.07 -1.54 -24.86
CA ALA A 308 -6.29 -0.42 -25.77
C ALA A 308 -7.74 0.08 -25.66
N PRO A 309 -7.97 1.39 -25.46
CA PRO A 309 -9.32 1.96 -25.43
C PRO A 309 -9.97 1.85 -26.82
N ALA A 310 -11.28 2.07 -26.89
CA ALA A 310 -11.95 2.23 -28.17
C ALA A 310 -11.31 3.41 -28.92
N GLY A 311 -10.78 3.15 -30.10
CA GLY A 311 -10.03 4.12 -30.88
C GLY A 311 -10.64 4.28 -32.25
N THR A 312 -10.55 5.49 -32.81
CA THR A 312 -10.69 5.66 -34.26
C THR A 312 -9.34 5.33 -34.85
N ASP A 313 -9.25 4.25 -35.62
CA ASP A 313 -8.11 4.07 -36.50
C ASP A 313 -8.09 5.26 -37.49
N ASP A 314 -6.92 5.66 -38.01
CA ASP A 314 -6.74 6.85 -38.88
C ASP A 314 -7.64 6.87 -40.15
N GLY A 315 -8.41 5.81 -40.40
CA GLY A 315 -9.43 5.70 -41.44
C GLY A 315 -10.89 5.89 -40.98
N GLY A 316 -11.14 6.34 -39.75
CA GLY A 316 -12.51 6.63 -39.25
C GLY A 316 -13.34 5.40 -38.86
N VAL A 317 -12.75 4.20 -38.89
CA VAL A 317 -13.36 2.99 -38.34
C VAL A 317 -13.11 2.98 -36.84
N VAL A 318 -14.18 2.90 -36.05
CA VAL A 318 -14.09 2.78 -34.59
C VAL A 318 -13.70 1.35 -34.27
N SER A 319 -12.44 1.13 -33.91
CA SER A 319 -11.99 -0.14 -33.35
C SER A 319 -12.55 -0.28 -31.93
N PRO A 320 -13.17 -1.42 -31.59
CA PRO A 320 -13.74 -1.62 -30.26
C PRO A 320 -12.64 -1.66 -29.21
N ALA A 321 -12.96 -1.24 -27.99
CA ALA A 321 -12.02 -1.36 -26.87
C ALA A 321 -11.60 -2.82 -26.67
N GLU A 322 -10.32 -3.04 -26.41
CA GLU A 322 -9.83 -4.36 -26.03
C GLU A 322 -10.41 -4.77 -24.67
N ILE A 323 -10.63 -6.07 -24.52
CA ILE A 323 -11.05 -6.70 -23.28
C ILE A 323 -9.90 -7.54 -22.71
N CYS A 324 -9.87 -7.68 -21.38
CA CYS A 324 -8.92 -8.55 -20.71
C CYS A 324 -9.44 -9.98 -20.69
N ILE A 325 -8.69 -10.87 -21.34
CA ILE A 325 -8.88 -12.31 -21.18
C ILE A 325 -7.95 -12.76 -20.05
N SER A 326 -8.52 -12.82 -18.85
CA SER A 326 -7.85 -13.31 -17.64
C SER A 326 -8.36 -14.71 -17.32
N ASN A 327 -7.51 -15.69 -17.56
CA ASN A 327 -7.68 -17.06 -17.10
C ASN A 327 -6.34 -17.54 -16.49
N PRO A 328 -6.28 -18.74 -15.90
CA PRO A 328 -5.07 -19.20 -15.24
C PRO A 328 -3.83 -19.36 -16.13
N VAL A 329 -4.03 -19.41 -17.45
CA VAL A 329 -2.99 -19.66 -18.45
C VAL A 329 -2.58 -18.36 -19.16
N GLN A 330 -3.45 -17.36 -19.24
CA GLN A 330 -3.19 -16.10 -19.93
C GLN A 330 -3.86 -14.91 -19.24
N GLN A 331 -3.17 -13.77 -19.25
CA GLN A 331 -3.71 -12.46 -18.91
C GLN A 331 -3.32 -11.51 -20.03
N VAL A 332 -4.19 -11.41 -21.04
CA VAL A 332 -3.87 -10.69 -22.27
C VAL A 332 -5.05 -9.84 -22.75
N CYS A 333 -4.75 -8.62 -23.19
CA CYS A 333 -5.71 -7.75 -23.85
C CYS A 333 -5.98 -8.27 -25.26
N ARG A 334 -7.25 -8.42 -25.63
CA ARG A 334 -7.68 -8.91 -26.94
C ARG A 334 -8.85 -8.09 -27.44
N ARG A 335 -8.90 -7.94 -28.76
CA ARG A 335 -10.06 -7.34 -29.44
C ARG A 335 -11.29 -8.26 -29.29
N PRO A 336 -12.43 -7.77 -28.80
CA PRO A 336 -13.66 -8.56 -28.73
C PRO A 336 -14.20 -8.85 -30.14
N CYS A 337 -15.00 -9.91 -30.28
CA CYS A 337 -15.67 -10.28 -31.53
C CYS A 337 -17.04 -10.94 -31.27
N ASP A 338 -17.91 -10.97 -32.28
CA ASP A 338 -19.13 -11.81 -32.26
C ASP A 338 -18.82 -13.14 -32.95
N THR A 339 -19.03 -14.26 -32.27
CA THR A 339 -18.80 -15.60 -32.84
C THR A 339 -19.72 -15.92 -34.02
N ARG A 340 -20.86 -15.22 -34.17
CA ARG A 340 -21.80 -15.38 -35.29
C ARG A 340 -21.41 -14.54 -36.50
N ASN A 341 -20.73 -13.42 -36.28
CA ASN A 341 -20.23 -12.55 -37.34
C ASN A 341 -18.78 -12.14 -37.00
N PRO A 342 -17.81 -13.05 -37.21
CA PRO A 342 -16.44 -12.85 -36.74
C PRO A 342 -15.71 -11.78 -37.57
N GLU A 343 -15.61 -10.58 -37.03
CA GLU A 343 -14.85 -9.46 -37.59
C GLU A 343 -13.42 -9.43 -37.05
N CYS A 344 -12.67 -10.50 -37.27
CA CYS A 344 -11.27 -10.60 -36.88
C CYS A 344 -10.34 -10.27 -38.06
N GLY A 345 -9.18 -9.67 -37.76
CA GLY A 345 -8.17 -9.34 -38.79
C GLY A 345 -7.61 -10.59 -39.47
N ALA A 346 -6.94 -10.41 -40.61
CA ALA A 346 -6.38 -11.51 -41.40
C ALA A 346 -5.52 -12.47 -40.54
N GLY A 347 -5.81 -13.77 -40.61
CA GLY A 347 -5.11 -14.82 -39.84
C GLY A 347 -5.56 -14.97 -38.39
N SER A 348 -6.53 -14.17 -37.93
CA SER A 348 -7.15 -14.31 -36.61
C SER A 348 -8.61 -14.73 -36.71
N TYR A 349 -9.09 -15.43 -35.69
CA TYR A 349 -10.44 -16.00 -35.62
C TYR A 349 -11.07 -15.68 -34.27
N CYS A 350 -12.39 -15.73 -34.23
CA CYS A 350 -13.15 -15.43 -33.02
C CYS A 350 -13.29 -16.69 -32.14
N TYR A 351 -12.75 -16.64 -30.92
CA TYR A 351 -12.84 -17.72 -29.94
C TYR A 351 -13.63 -17.26 -28.73
N PHE A 352 -14.51 -18.12 -28.21
CA PHE A 352 -15.18 -17.90 -26.92
C PHE A 352 -14.48 -18.69 -25.82
N ASP A 353 -14.05 -17.99 -24.76
CA ASP A 353 -13.46 -18.59 -23.57
C ASP A 353 -14.45 -18.55 -22.41
N SER A 354 -15.06 -19.69 -22.14
CA SER A 354 -15.96 -19.89 -21.00
C SER A 354 -15.23 -20.04 -19.66
N SER A 355 -13.91 -20.22 -19.69
CA SER A 355 -13.06 -20.42 -18.50
C SER A 355 -12.47 -19.11 -17.96
N ALA A 356 -12.55 -18.02 -18.74
CA ALA A 356 -12.10 -16.70 -18.31
C ALA A 356 -12.94 -16.18 -17.14
N ALA A 357 -12.31 -15.37 -16.28
CA ALA A 357 -12.98 -14.74 -15.14
C ALA A 357 -14.25 -13.94 -15.55
N THR A 358 -14.24 -13.40 -16.77
CA THR A 358 -15.42 -12.86 -17.45
C THR A 358 -15.53 -13.56 -18.80
N PRO A 359 -16.47 -14.50 -18.99
CA PRO A 359 -16.64 -15.21 -20.25
C PRO A 359 -16.84 -14.24 -21.41
N ALA A 360 -16.03 -14.39 -22.46
CA ALA A 360 -16.04 -13.46 -23.58
C ALA A 360 -15.53 -14.11 -24.87
N ALA A 361 -15.97 -13.54 -25.99
CA ALA A 361 -15.45 -13.85 -27.32
C ALA A 361 -14.38 -12.82 -27.72
N TYR A 362 -13.27 -13.32 -28.26
CA TYR A 362 -12.14 -12.48 -28.66
C TYR A 362 -11.40 -13.00 -29.89
N CYS A 363 -10.77 -12.08 -30.62
CA CYS A 363 -9.92 -12.39 -31.77
C CYS A 363 -8.55 -12.89 -31.32
N ALA A 364 -8.13 -14.04 -31.84
CA ALA A 364 -6.79 -14.56 -31.64
C ALA A 364 -6.30 -15.36 -32.85
N VAL A 365 -4.98 -15.52 -32.95
CA VAL A 365 -4.37 -16.46 -33.89
C VAL A 365 -4.50 -17.87 -33.30
N PRO A 366 -4.84 -18.90 -34.12
CA PRO A 366 -4.86 -20.28 -33.65
C PRO A 366 -3.48 -20.68 -33.09
N SER A 367 -3.45 -21.29 -31.90
CA SER A 367 -2.22 -21.82 -31.31
C SER A 367 -1.96 -23.28 -31.69
N GLY A 368 -2.96 -23.95 -32.26
CA GLY A 368 -2.88 -25.33 -32.73
C GLY A 368 -4.01 -25.67 -33.70
N MET A 369 -4.00 -26.90 -34.21
CA MET A 369 -5.07 -27.47 -35.03
C MET A 369 -5.60 -28.73 -34.35
N GLN A 370 -6.79 -28.64 -33.76
CA GLN A 370 -7.48 -29.75 -33.14
C GLN A 370 -8.84 -29.92 -33.80
N ALA A 371 -9.12 -31.14 -34.26
CA ALA A 371 -10.41 -31.47 -34.86
C ALA A 371 -11.52 -31.45 -33.82
N ALA A 372 -12.77 -31.41 -34.27
CA ALA A 372 -13.93 -31.61 -33.39
C ALA A 372 -13.78 -32.95 -32.64
N GLU A 373 -14.26 -32.98 -31.39
CA GLU A 373 -14.17 -34.12 -30.48
C GLU A 373 -12.75 -34.46 -29.98
N THR A 374 -11.76 -33.59 -30.24
CA THR A 374 -10.39 -33.76 -29.72
C THR A 374 -10.18 -32.94 -28.44
N GLY A 375 -9.29 -33.40 -27.57
CA GLY A 375 -8.96 -32.70 -26.33
C GLY A 375 -8.28 -31.35 -26.56
N CYS A 376 -8.59 -30.36 -25.72
CA CYS A 376 -8.01 -29.03 -25.78
C CYS A 376 -7.56 -28.53 -24.41
N THR A 377 -6.50 -27.73 -24.38
CA THR A 377 -5.98 -27.07 -23.18
C THR A 377 -6.14 -25.55 -23.21
N THR A 378 -6.46 -25.00 -24.39
CA THR A 378 -6.77 -23.59 -24.59
C THR A 378 -7.86 -23.43 -25.67
N PRO A 379 -8.66 -22.36 -25.64
CA PRO A 379 -9.66 -22.10 -26.68
C PRO A 379 -9.03 -22.00 -28.07
N THR A 380 -7.83 -21.41 -28.19
CA THR A 380 -7.14 -21.18 -29.46
C THR A 380 -6.51 -22.43 -30.06
N SER A 381 -6.47 -23.55 -29.33
CA SER A 381 -6.07 -24.86 -29.87
C SER A 381 -7.19 -25.53 -30.67
N CYS A 382 -8.44 -25.15 -30.40
CA CYS A 382 -9.64 -25.66 -31.06
C CYS A 382 -9.89 -24.96 -32.40
N PHE A 383 -9.12 -25.36 -33.41
CA PHE A 383 -9.21 -24.81 -34.76
C PHE A 383 -9.06 -25.92 -35.79
N THR A 384 -9.91 -25.90 -36.81
CA THR A 384 -9.94 -26.94 -37.84
C THR A 384 -10.02 -26.33 -39.23
N THR A 385 -9.47 -27.04 -40.21
CA THR A 385 -9.58 -26.70 -41.63
C THR A 385 -10.19 -27.89 -42.36
N VAL A 386 -11.43 -27.76 -42.82
CA VAL A 386 -12.13 -28.80 -43.57
C VAL A 386 -12.48 -28.26 -44.95
N ASN A 387 -12.06 -28.92 -46.02
CA ASN A 387 -12.32 -28.48 -47.40
C ASN A 387 -11.89 -27.02 -47.68
N ASN A 388 -10.72 -26.62 -47.16
CA ASN A 388 -10.19 -25.24 -47.21
C ASN A 388 -11.02 -24.19 -46.45
N LEU A 389 -12.04 -24.61 -45.70
CA LEU A 389 -12.76 -23.73 -44.78
C LEU A 389 -12.13 -23.86 -43.39
N SER A 390 -11.49 -22.78 -42.96
CA SER A 390 -10.92 -22.63 -41.63
C SER A 390 -12.00 -22.17 -40.66
N SER A 391 -12.16 -22.84 -39.53
CA SER A 391 -13.19 -22.47 -38.54
C SER A 391 -12.71 -22.71 -37.11
N PRO A 392 -12.92 -21.73 -36.21
CA PRO A 392 -12.70 -21.94 -34.78
C PRO A 392 -13.77 -22.87 -34.21
N LEU A 393 -13.40 -23.61 -33.18
CA LEU A 393 -14.26 -24.49 -32.40
C LEU A 393 -14.28 -24.01 -30.93
N HIS A 394 -15.30 -24.37 -30.18
CA HIS A 394 -15.42 -24.11 -28.74
C HIS A 394 -14.71 -25.18 -27.92
N CYS A 395 -13.85 -24.81 -26.97
CA CYS A 395 -13.25 -25.75 -26.02
C CYS A 395 -14.18 -25.96 -24.82
N LEU A 396 -15.06 -26.97 -24.90
CA LEU A 396 -16.06 -27.26 -23.88
C LEU A 396 -15.42 -27.85 -22.61
N ASN A 397 -15.93 -27.48 -21.43
CA ASN A 397 -15.46 -27.92 -20.11
C ASN A 397 -14.02 -27.53 -19.78
N LEU A 398 -13.48 -26.51 -20.44
CA LEU A 398 -12.18 -25.97 -20.04
C LEU A 398 -12.30 -25.33 -18.66
N SER A 399 -11.60 -25.88 -17.69
CA SER A 399 -11.48 -25.34 -16.33
C SER A 399 -10.03 -25.44 -15.86
N LEU A 400 -9.69 -24.79 -14.74
CA LEU A 400 -8.34 -24.76 -14.20
C LEU A 400 -7.77 -26.18 -14.04
N GLY A 401 -6.75 -26.51 -14.82
CA GLY A 401 -6.05 -27.80 -14.76
C GLY A 401 -6.77 -28.97 -15.45
N GLN A 402 -7.85 -28.73 -16.20
CA GLN A 402 -8.58 -29.77 -16.94
C GLN A 402 -8.42 -29.60 -18.46
N THR A 403 -8.46 -30.72 -19.17
CA THR A 403 -8.57 -30.75 -20.64
C THR A 403 -10.03 -30.64 -21.03
N GLY A 404 -10.37 -29.69 -21.90
CA GLY A 404 -11.68 -29.60 -22.54
C GLY A 404 -11.78 -30.47 -23.79
N ILE A 405 -12.89 -30.37 -24.51
CA ILE A 405 -13.12 -31.02 -25.81
C ILE A 405 -13.57 -29.99 -26.84
N CYS A 406 -12.94 -29.99 -28.03
CA CYS A 406 -13.31 -29.10 -29.11
C CYS A 406 -14.69 -29.45 -29.69
N LYS A 407 -15.62 -28.49 -29.74
CA LYS A 407 -16.97 -28.63 -30.28
C LYS A 407 -17.22 -27.56 -31.34
N ALA A 408 -17.94 -27.90 -32.40
CA ALA A 408 -18.38 -26.89 -33.38
C ALA A 408 -19.35 -25.90 -32.74
N TYR A 409 -19.22 -24.62 -33.09
CA TYR A 409 -20.25 -23.62 -32.76
C TYR A 409 -21.53 -23.88 -33.55
N CYS A 410 -22.66 -23.51 -32.97
CA CYS A 410 -23.95 -23.50 -33.64
C CYS A 410 -24.77 -22.29 -33.20
N ASP A 411 -25.75 -21.93 -34.02
CA ASP A 411 -26.75 -20.92 -33.65
C ASP A 411 -27.96 -21.62 -33.02
N VAL A 412 -28.16 -21.41 -31.72
CA VAL A 412 -29.24 -22.03 -30.94
C VAL A 412 -30.62 -21.66 -31.50
N ALA A 413 -30.79 -20.44 -32.00
CA ALA A 413 -32.06 -19.99 -32.57
C ALA A 413 -32.32 -20.62 -33.95
N ALA A 414 -31.26 -20.90 -34.71
CA ALA A 414 -31.33 -21.62 -35.98
C ALA A 414 -31.32 -23.16 -35.82
N GLY A 415 -31.30 -23.67 -34.59
CA GLY A 415 -31.34 -25.10 -34.29
C GLY A 415 -30.04 -25.82 -34.65
N MET A 416 -30.09 -26.77 -35.59
CA MET A 416 -28.92 -27.57 -35.99
C MET A 416 -27.98 -26.83 -36.97
N ALA A 417 -28.27 -25.57 -37.32
CA ALA A 417 -27.42 -24.80 -38.22
C ALA A 417 -26.03 -24.58 -37.61
N GLY A 418 -24.99 -25.01 -38.32
CA GLY A 418 -23.59 -25.02 -37.85
C GLY A 418 -23.10 -26.38 -37.35
N CYS A 419 -24.00 -27.32 -37.07
CA CYS A 419 -23.62 -28.68 -36.73
C CYS A 419 -23.35 -29.54 -37.98
N LEU A 420 -22.29 -30.35 -37.91
CA LEU A 420 -21.99 -31.34 -38.95
C LEU A 420 -23.18 -32.30 -39.09
N GLN A 421 -23.69 -32.44 -40.33
CA GLN A 421 -24.95 -33.13 -40.62
C GLN A 421 -24.90 -34.66 -40.49
N ASP A 422 -23.72 -35.24 -40.32
CA ASP A 422 -23.53 -36.69 -40.40
C ASP A 422 -24.04 -37.46 -39.16
N VAL A 423 -24.47 -36.76 -38.11
CA VAL A 423 -25.00 -37.36 -36.86
C VAL A 423 -26.14 -36.51 -36.32
N ALA A 424 -27.18 -37.13 -35.75
CA ALA A 424 -28.21 -36.39 -35.00
C ALA A 424 -27.55 -35.60 -33.87
N ARG A 425 -27.60 -34.27 -33.95
CA ARG A 425 -26.94 -33.36 -33.01
C ARG A 425 -27.93 -32.33 -32.47
N SER A 426 -27.81 -31.98 -31.20
CA SER A 426 -28.46 -30.80 -30.62
C SER A 426 -27.51 -29.62 -30.59
N CYS A 427 -28.06 -28.40 -30.59
CA CYS A 427 -27.30 -27.19 -30.31
C CYS A 427 -27.60 -26.76 -28.87
N ASP A 428 -26.63 -26.92 -27.99
CA ASP A 428 -26.75 -26.56 -26.58
C ASP A 428 -26.14 -25.17 -26.34
N GLN A 429 -26.82 -24.30 -25.59
CA GLN A 429 -26.32 -22.95 -25.27
C GLN A 429 -25.00 -23.04 -24.48
N ILE A 430 -23.99 -22.26 -24.89
CA ILE A 430 -22.75 -22.15 -24.11
C ILE A 430 -23.02 -21.29 -22.86
N PRO A 431 -22.73 -21.77 -21.64
CA PRO A 431 -22.87 -20.97 -20.43
C PRO A 431 -22.04 -19.69 -20.49
N GLY A 432 -22.67 -18.55 -20.21
CA GLY A 432 -22.03 -17.23 -20.22
C GLY A 432 -21.85 -16.61 -21.60
N ALA A 433 -22.12 -17.33 -22.70
CA ALA A 433 -22.09 -16.75 -24.03
C ALA A 433 -23.34 -15.92 -24.32
N PRO A 434 -23.30 -14.98 -25.28
CA PRO A 434 -24.48 -14.29 -25.76
C PRO A 434 -25.59 -15.26 -26.19
N ALA A 435 -26.85 -14.83 -26.05
CA ALA A 435 -28.00 -15.63 -26.46
C ALA A 435 -27.90 -15.99 -27.95
N GLY A 436 -28.10 -17.28 -28.26
CA GLY A 436 -27.99 -17.82 -29.61
C GLY A 436 -26.63 -18.45 -29.93
N VAL A 437 -25.60 -18.26 -29.10
CA VAL A 437 -24.29 -18.93 -29.31
C VAL A 437 -24.26 -20.25 -28.56
N GLY A 438 -24.25 -21.35 -29.30
CA GLY A 438 -24.23 -22.71 -28.76
C GLY A 438 -23.04 -23.54 -29.26
N TYR A 439 -22.99 -24.78 -28.78
CA TYR A 439 -22.09 -25.81 -29.28
C TYR A 439 -22.87 -27.07 -29.69
N CYS A 440 -22.35 -27.77 -30.69
CA CYS A 440 -22.95 -29.01 -31.18
C CYS A 440 -22.67 -30.17 -30.23
N ARG A 441 -23.73 -30.84 -29.79
CA ARG A 441 -23.67 -32.04 -28.97
C ARG A 441 -24.18 -33.24 -29.77
N ALA A 442 -23.49 -34.37 -29.70
CA ALA A 442 -24.00 -35.63 -30.21
C ALA A 442 -25.14 -36.12 -29.30
N ASN A 443 -26.27 -36.52 -29.90
CA ASN A 443 -27.40 -37.08 -29.17
C ASN A 443 -27.09 -38.44 -28.54
#